data_AF-A0A2Z6SKB0-F1
#
_entry.id   AF-A0A2Z6SKB0-F1
#
_cell.length_a   1.000
_cell.length_b   1.000
_cell.length_c   1.000
_cell.angle_alpha   90.00
_cell.angle_beta   90.00
_cell.angle_gamma   90.00
#
_symmetry.space_group_name_H-M   'P 1'
#
loop_
_entity.id
_entity.type
_entity.pdbx_description
1 polymer ?
#
loop_
_entity_poly.entity_id
_entity_poly.type
_entity_poly.pdbx_seq_one_letter_code
_entity_poly.pdbx_strand_id
1 'polypeptide(L)'
;MNCTSDTSKLQGTKHRKQQTIDEYKYDTFTSRDQIILESLFTRAFYSAGISFNVIENEDFILFLKKACSLFKIPSRSSLSNALLNQEFKHLQSIVRLTLSESPTYCLISDGWSNVQRTSIINYMISVPKPIFFKVTAFKEECHTAENIAKGLKATMEEAGINKFFAIITDNTPNMKAAWKMLKQKYPKKIFLGCWAHGIYLWMKDIFNIDWTKDILEKAKKLSNYFRNHQVALATL
;
A
#
# COMPACT_ATOMS: atom_id res chain seq x y z
N MET A 1 -37.37 79.42 -39.62
CA MET A 1 -37.20 78.00 -39.95
C MET A 1 -36.15 77.42 -39.01
N ASN A 2 -36.63 76.57 -38.11
CA ASN A 2 -36.01 75.58 -37.22
C ASN A 2 -34.68 75.87 -36.48
N CYS A 3 -34.87 76.01 -35.16
CA CYS A 3 -33.91 75.86 -34.07
C CYS A 3 -33.19 74.50 -34.06
N THR A 4 -31.93 74.60 -33.63
CA THR A 4 -31.07 73.57 -33.03
C THR A 4 -31.66 72.99 -31.73
N SER A 5 -31.44 71.70 -31.48
CA SER A 5 -30.79 71.21 -30.24
C SER A 5 -30.75 69.67 -30.16
N ASP A 6 -29.55 69.17 -29.84
CA ASP A 6 -29.15 67.80 -29.58
C ASP A 6 -30.03 67.03 -28.58
N THR A 7 -30.26 65.75 -28.87
CA THR A 7 -30.85 64.80 -27.93
C THR A 7 -29.79 64.25 -26.96
N SER A 8 -29.68 64.86 -25.77
CA SER A 8 -28.99 64.24 -24.63
C SER A 8 -29.95 63.29 -23.88
N LYS A 9 -29.80 61.97 -24.08
CA LYS A 9 -30.41 60.97 -23.18
C LYS A 9 -29.54 60.87 -21.92
N LEU A 10 -30.01 61.46 -20.83
CA LEU A 10 -29.44 61.28 -19.49
C LEU A 10 -29.52 59.80 -19.09
N GLN A 11 -28.36 59.23 -18.77
CA GLN A 11 -28.21 57.91 -18.18
C GLN A 11 -28.88 57.89 -16.81
N GLY A 12 -29.96 57.10 -16.68
CA GLY A 12 -30.48 56.73 -15.37
C GLY A 12 -29.42 55.92 -14.62
N THR A 13 -28.95 56.45 -13.49
CA THR A 13 -28.07 55.75 -12.56
C THR A 13 -28.75 54.47 -12.10
N LYS A 14 -28.26 53.31 -12.56
CA LYS A 14 -28.63 52.01 -11.96
C LYS A 14 -28.17 52.03 -10.51
N HIS A 15 -29.10 52.22 -9.57
CA HIS A 15 -28.84 51.87 -8.19
C HIS A 15 -28.47 50.39 -8.14
N ARG A 16 -27.18 50.11 -7.91
CA ARG A 16 -26.69 48.77 -7.60
C ARG A 16 -27.42 48.35 -6.33
N LYS A 17 -28.34 47.38 -6.43
CA LYS A 17 -28.95 46.75 -5.25
C LYS A 17 -27.81 46.30 -4.35
N GLN A 18 -27.74 46.89 -3.15
CA GLN A 18 -26.81 46.45 -2.12
C GLN A 18 -27.23 45.03 -1.73
N GLN A 19 -26.35 44.07 -1.96
CA GLN A 19 -26.57 42.69 -1.51
C GLN A 19 -26.64 42.72 0.01
N THR A 20 -27.70 42.15 0.58
CA THR A 20 -27.81 41.98 2.03
C THR A 20 -26.73 40.99 2.49
N ILE A 21 -26.24 41.15 3.72
CA ILE A 21 -25.23 40.24 4.31
C ILE A 21 -25.67 38.77 4.24
N ASP A 22 -26.98 38.50 4.15
CA ASP A 22 -27.57 37.17 4.04
C ASP A 22 -27.24 36.45 2.71
N GLU A 23 -26.83 37.17 1.64
CA GLU A 23 -26.36 36.56 0.39
C GLU A 23 -24.90 36.06 0.49
N TYR A 24 -24.16 36.46 1.52
CA TYR A 24 -22.89 35.83 1.88
C TYR A 24 -23.19 34.57 2.70
N LYS A 25 -23.43 33.45 2.01
CA LYS A 25 -23.27 32.14 2.65
C LYS A 25 -21.83 32.03 3.12
N TYR A 26 -21.59 32.30 4.40
CA TYR A 26 -20.40 31.76 5.06
C TYR A 26 -20.39 30.27 4.76
N ASP A 27 -19.32 29.75 4.16
CA ASP A 27 -19.13 28.30 4.02
C ASP A 27 -19.05 27.71 5.44
N THR A 28 -20.21 27.39 6.00
CA THR A 28 -20.33 26.82 7.33
C THR A 28 -19.87 25.38 7.25
N PHE A 29 -18.90 25.01 8.09
CA PHE A 29 -18.43 23.64 8.19
C PHE A 29 -19.61 22.70 8.51
N THR A 30 -19.92 21.83 7.56
CA THR A 30 -21.06 20.92 7.62
C THR A 30 -20.65 19.57 8.21
N SER A 31 -21.64 18.75 8.58
CA SER A 31 -21.41 17.34 8.90
C SER A 31 -20.76 16.57 7.74
N ARG A 32 -21.01 16.98 6.49
CA ARG A 32 -20.38 16.38 5.31
C ARG A 32 -18.89 16.72 5.25
N ASP A 33 -18.52 17.95 5.58
CA ASP A 33 -17.12 18.38 5.62
C ASP A 33 -16.35 17.63 6.71
N GLN A 34 -16.97 17.39 7.87
CA GLN A 34 -16.38 16.52 8.90
C GLN A 34 -16.05 15.12 8.36
N ILE A 35 -16.99 14.48 7.66
CA ILE A 35 -16.80 13.13 7.11
C ILE A 35 -15.69 13.12 6.05
N ILE A 36 -15.70 14.10 5.15
CA ILE A 36 -14.69 14.21 4.08
C ILE A 36 -13.31 14.44 4.68
N LEU A 37 -13.18 15.40 5.61
CA LEU A 37 -11.91 15.73 6.23
C LEU A 37 -11.37 14.59 7.09
N GLU A 38 -12.24 13.89 7.84
CA GLU A 38 -11.85 12.69 8.59
C GLU A 38 -11.38 11.56 7.67
N SER A 39 -12.05 11.34 6.53
CA SER A 39 -11.62 10.35 5.53
C SER A 39 -10.27 10.70 4.90
N LEU A 40 -10.05 11.96 4.53
CA LEU A 40 -8.76 12.40 3.97
C LEU A 40 -7.64 12.29 5.02
N PHE A 41 -7.92 12.72 6.25
CA PHE A 41 -6.99 12.69 7.36
C PHE A 41 -6.57 11.25 7.72
N THR A 42 -7.55 10.34 7.90
CA THR A 42 -7.30 8.93 8.20
C THR A 42 -6.50 8.25 7.09
N ARG A 43 -6.86 8.47 5.82
CA ARG A 43 -6.10 7.96 4.67
C ARG A 43 -4.67 8.49 4.64
N ALA A 44 -4.44 9.75 4.98
CA ALA A 44 -3.09 10.30 5.04
C ALA A 44 -2.24 9.58 6.10
N PHE A 45 -2.82 9.32 7.29
CA PHE A 45 -2.15 8.54 8.34
C PHE A 45 -1.77 7.13 7.86
N TYR A 46 -2.71 6.40 7.27
CA TYR A 46 -2.46 5.02 6.86
C TYR A 46 -1.53 4.91 5.66
N SER A 47 -1.73 5.73 4.64
CA SER A 47 -0.94 5.65 3.40
C SER A 47 0.50 6.15 3.56
N ALA A 48 0.74 7.12 4.44
CA ALA A 48 2.08 7.62 4.73
C ALA A 48 2.74 6.91 5.93
N GLY A 49 2.06 5.94 6.57
CA GLY A 49 2.60 5.23 7.72
C GLY A 49 2.86 6.12 8.94
N ILE A 50 2.03 7.16 9.14
CA ILE A 50 2.18 8.09 10.26
C ILE A 50 1.81 7.36 11.55
N SER A 51 2.70 7.42 12.54
CA SER A 51 2.43 6.87 13.87
C SER A 51 1.17 7.48 14.47
N PHE A 52 0.27 6.65 15.00
CA PHE A 52 -0.98 7.13 15.59
C PHE A 52 -0.75 8.01 16.83
N ASN A 53 0.42 7.94 17.47
CA ASN A 53 0.76 8.82 18.59
C ASN A 53 0.89 10.29 18.16
N VAL A 54 1.11 10.58 16.86
CA VAL A 54 1.20 11.96 16.34
C VAL A 54 -0.09 12.74 16.60
N ILE A 55 -1.25 12.08 16.66
CA ILE A 55 -2.53 12.76 16.91
C ILE A 55 -2.67 13.29 18.34
N GLU A 56 -1.87 12.78 19.27
CA GLU A 56 -1.86 13.19 20.68
C GLU A 56 -0.78 14.25 20.96
N ASN A 57 0.05 14.60 19.96
CA ASN A 57 1.03 15.67 20.10
C ASN A 57 0.35 17.05 20.15
N GLU A 58 0.70 17.86 21.15
CA GLU A 58 0.05 19.15 21.41
C GLU A 58 0.20 20.15 20.26
N ASP A 59 1.41 20.29 19.70
CA ASP A 59 1.66 21.18 18.56
C ASP A 59 0.89 20.74 17.31
N PHE A 60 0.76 19.42 17.09
CA PHE A 60 -0.03 18.88 15.98
C PHE A 60 -1.53 19.15 16.16
N ILE A 61 -2.05 19.00 17.37
CA ILE A 61 -3.45 19.36 17.71
C ILE A 61 -3.66 20.86 17.49
N LEU A 62 -2.75 21.70 17.99
CA LEU A 62 -2.81 23.17 17.83
C LEU A 62 -2.76 23.56 16.35
N PHE A 63 -1.86 22.94 15.58
CA PHE A 63 -1.76 23.12 14.14
C PHE A 63 -3.09 22.80 13.44
N LEU A 64 -3.68 21.63 13.70
CA LEU A 64 -4.96 21.23 13.12
C LEU A 64 -6.09 22.17 13.53
N LYS A 65 -6.12 22.63 14.80
CA LYS A 65 -7.12 23.59 15.29
C LYS A 65 -6.95 24.99 14.71
N LYS A 66 -5.73 25.40 14.33
CA LYS A 66 -5.51 26.66 13.60
C LYS A 66 -5.82 26.54 12.11
N ALA A 67 -5.53 25.39 11.50
CA ALA A 67 -5.89 25.12 10.12
C ALA A 67 -7.41 24.99 9.93
N CYS A 68 -8.10 24.29 10.83
CA CYS A 68 -9.55 24.15 10.84
C CYS A 68 -10.07 23.97 12.28
N SER A 69 -10.57 25.06 12.88
CA SER A 69 -11.03 25.06 14.27
C SER A 69 -12.25 24.16 14.52
N LEU A 70 -13.12 24.05 13.51
CA LEU A 70 -14.38 23.29 13.56
C LEU A 70 -14.19 21.78 13.35
N PHE A 71 -13.02 21.35 12.85
CA PHE A 71 -12.73 19.93 12.66
C PHE A 71 -12.67 19.21 14.01
N LYS A 72 -13.50 18.18 14.16
CA LYS A 72 -13.41 17.24 15.28
C LYS A 72 -12.29 16.26 15.00
N ILE A 73 -11.16 16.49 15.66
CA ILE A 73 -9.96 15.67 15.52
C ILE A 73 -10.26 14.27 16.08
N PRO A 74 -10.01 13.19 15.31
CA PRO A 74 -10.25 11.84 15.79
C PRO A 74 -9.27 11.48 16.91
N SER A 75 -9.69 10.62 17.83
CA SER A 75 -8.80 10.09 18.87
C SER A 75 -7.86 9.04 18.29
N ARG A 76 -6.74 8.79 18.99
CA ARG A 76 -5.83 7.68 18.68
C ARG A 76 -6.54 6.33 18.65
N SER A 77 -7.47 6.10 19.58
CA SER A 77 -8.29 4.89 19.63
C SER A 77 -9.23 4.77 18.42
N SER A 78 -9.83 5.89 17.98
CA SER A 78 -10.67 5.92 16.79
C SER A 78 -9.87 5.57 15.53
N LEU A 79 -8.66 6.14 15.40
CA LEU A 79 -7.71 5.83 14.32
C LEU A 79 -7.29 4.36 14.33
N SER A 80 -6.92 3.80 15.48
CA SER A 80 -6.46 2.42 15.57
C SER A 80 -7.56 1.36 15.46
N ASN A 81 -8.84 1.76 15.51
CA ASN A 81 -9.97 0.83 15.55
C ASN A 81 -11.03 1.16 14.49
N ALA A 82 -12.04 1.96 14.84
CA ALA A 82 -13.23 2.15 14.03
C ALA A 82 -12.91 2.71 12.63
N LEU A 83 -12.04 3.73 12.56
CA LEU A 83 -11.67 4.37 11.29
C LEU A 83 -10.79 3.46 10.44
N LEU A 84 -9.88 2.70 11.07
CA LEU A 84 -9.08 1.69 10.36
C LEU A 84 -9.95 0.59 9.77
N ASN A 85 -10.93 0.09 10.53
CA ASN A 85 -11.87 -0.93 10.05
C ASN A 85 -12.76 -0.41 8.92
N GLN A 86 -13.18 0.86 8.98
CA GLN A 86 -13.94 1.50 7.92
C GLN A 86 -13.11 1.62 6.65
N GLU A 87 -11.87 2.12 6.74
CA GLU A 87 -10.99 2.23 5.59
C GLU A 87 -10.63 0.86 5.01
N PHE A 88 -10.39 -0.14 5.86
CA PHE A 88 -10.15 -1.51 5.43
C PHE A 88 -11.33 -2.06 4.61
N LYS A 89 -12.56 -1.87 5.07
CA LYS A 89 -13.77 -2.28 4.32
C LYS A 89 -13.89 -1.52 3.00
N HIS A 90 -13.59 -0.22 2.99
CA HIS A 90 -13.58 0.58 1.78
C HIS A 90 -12.56 0.04 0.76
N LEU A 91 -11.31 -0.16 1.17
CA LEU A 91 -10.27 -0.73 0.31
C LEU A 91 -10.62 -2.15 -0.14
N GLN A 92 -11.20 -2.98 0.73
CA GLN A 92 -11.65 -4.32 0.35
C GLN A 92 -12.70 -4.26 -0.76
N SER A 93 -13.62 -3.29 -0.73
CA SER A 93 -14.60 -3.10 -1.81
C SER A 93 -13.94 -2.68 -3.13
N ILE A 94 -12.94 -1.79 -3.08
CA ILE A 94 -12.16 -1.38 -4.26
C ILE A 94 -11.40 -2.56 -4.85
N VAL A 95 -10.75 -3.37 -4.00
CA VAL A 95 -10.03 -4.57 -4.43
C VAL A 95 -10.99 -5.55 -5.09
N ARG A 96 -12.15 -5.82 -4.50
CA ARG A 96 -13.16 -6.71 -5.08
C ARG A 96 -13.65 -6.20 -6.44
N LEU A 97 -13.92 -4.90 -6.57
CA LEU A 97 -14.32 -4.29 -7.83
C LEU A 97 -13.22 -4.45 -8.89
N THR A 98 -11.98 -4.08 -8.55
CA THR A 98 -10.81 -4.16 -9.44
C THR A 98 -10.58 -5.59 -9.94
N LEU A 99 -10.72 -6.58 -9.05
CA LEU A 99 -10.64 -7.99 -9.42
C LEU A 99 -11.83 -8.40 -10.31
N SER A 100 -13.05 -7.97 -9.98
CA SER A 100 -14.24 -8.31 -10.78
C SER A 100 -14.14 -7.83 -12.24
N GLU A 101 -13.60 -6.64 -12.46
CA GLU A 101 -13.41 -6.02 -13.79
C GLU A 101 -12.20 -6.60 -14.54
N SER A 102 -11.22 -7.14 -13.82
CA SER A 102 -10.02 -7.71 -14.43
C SER A 102 -10.30 -9.10 -15.03
N PRO A 103 -9.95 -9.36 -16.30
CA PRO A 103 -10.25 -10.63 -16.97
C PRO A 103 -9.36 -11.79 -16.47
N THR A 104 -8.11 -11.49 -16.14
CA THR A 104 -7.11 -12.47 -15.71
C THR A 104 -6.24 -11.93 -14.58
N TYR A 105 -5.71 -12.85 -13.77
CA TYR A 105 -4.88 -12.56 -12.61
C TYR A 105 -3.57 -13.37 -12.67
N CYS A 106 -2.55 -12.83 -12.00
CA CYS A 106 -1.40 -13.60 -11.56
C CYS A 106 -1.27 -13.55 -10.03
N LEU A 107 -1.12 -14.70 -9.39
CA LEU A 107 -0.83 -14.76 -7.96
C LEU A 107 0.69 -14.64 -7.77
N ILE A 108 1.13 -13.71 -6.94
CA ILE A 108 2.52 -13.57 -6.53
C ILE A 108 2.58 -13.84 -5.03
N SER A 109 3.44 -14.76 -4.61
CA SER A 109 3.59 -15.09 -3.19
C SER A 109 5.05 -15.14 -2.80
N ASP A 110 5.34 -14.62 -1.62
CA ASP A 110 6.68 -14.61 -1.04
C ASP A 110 6.59 -15.05 0.42
N GLY A 111 7.52 -15.90 0.84
CA GLY A 111 7.58 -16.47 2.17
C GLY A 111 8.88 -16.09 2.86
N TRP A 112 8.79 -15.54 4.07
CA TRP A 112 9.97 -15.31 4.92
C TRP A 112 9.68 -15.71 6.36
N SER A 113 10.76 -15.92 7.12
CA SER A 113 10.68 -16.10 8.57
C SER A 113 11.09 -14.81 9.26
N ASN A 114 10.29 -14.34 10.21
CA ASN A 114 10.66 -13.18 11.03
C ASN A 114 11.74 -13.56 12.07
N VAL A 115 12.27 -12.58 12.81
CA VAL A 115 13.29 -12.79 13.85
C VAL A 115 12.85 -13.74 14.98
N GLN A 116 11.54 -13.89 15.17
CA GLN A 116 10.92 -14.80 16.14
C GLN A 116 10.63 -16.19 15.53
N ARG A 117 11.16 -16.49 14.32
CA ARG A 117 10.93 -17.73 13.57
C ARG A 117 9.47 -18.02 13.22
N THR A 118 8.61 -17.00 13.27
CA THR A 118 7.26 -17.09 12.71
C THR A 118 7.36 -17.04 11.19
N SER A 119 6.81 -18.07 10.55
CA SER A 119 6.70 -18.15 9.10
C SER A 119 5.60 -17.22 8.63
N ILE A 120 5.91 -16.30 7.71
CA ILE A 120 4.96 -15.36 7.13
C ILE A 120 4.93 -15.59 5.62
N ILE A 121 3.74 -15.68 5.04
CA ILE A 121 3.53 -15.79 3.60
C ILE A 121 2.62 -14.66 3.15
N ASN A 122 3.15 -13.82 2.26
CA ASN A 122 2.38 -12.79 1.58
C ASN A 122 1.73 -13.33 0.31
N TYR A 123 0.55 -12.82 0.01
CA TYR A 123 -0.15 -13.07 -1.24
C TYR A 123 -0.54 -11.74 -1.87
N MET A 124 -0.02 -11.51 -3.07
CA MET A 124 -0.33 -10.37 -3.90
C MET A 124 -1.02 -10.87 -5.17
N ILE A 125 -2.01 -10.13 -5.66
CA ILE A 125 -2.65 -10.42 -6.93
C ILE A 125 -2.22 -9.34 -7.90
N SER A 126 -1.49 -9.76 -8.93
CA SER A 126 -1.14 -8.89 -10.05
C SER A 126 -2.26 -8.92 -11.08
N VAL A 127 -2.87 -7.75 -11.24
CA VAL A 127 -3.60 -7.33 -12.44
C VAL A 127 -2.68 -6.33 -13.18
N PRO A 128 -3.12 -5.30 -13.93
CA PRO A 128 -2.21 -4.27 -14.43
C PRO A 128 -1.41 -3.56 -13.34
N LYS A 129 -1.98 -3.42 -12.12
CA LYS A 129 -1.28 -2.94 -10.92
C LYS A 129 -1.31 -4.02 -9.85
N PRO A 130 -0.18 -4.37 -9.21
CA PRO A 130 -0.17 -5.34 -8.11
C PRO A 130 -0.96 -4.85 -6.90
N ILE A 131 -1.75 -5.76 -6.31
CA ILE A 131 -2.56 -5.51 -5.12
C ILE A 131 -2.09 -6.44 -4.01
N PHE A 132 -1.81 -5.90 -2.83
CA PHE A 132 -1.65 -6.72 -1.64
C PHE A 132 -3.02 -7.29 -1.25
N PHE A 133 -3.14 -8.62 -1.25
CA PHE A 133 -4.42 -9.29 -1.02
C PHE A 133 -4.54 -9.78 0.41
N LYS A 134 -3.55 -10.53 0.89
CA LYS A 134 -3.52 -11.01 2.27
C LYS A 134 -2.14 -11.49 2.69
N VAL A 135 -1.98 -11.69 4.00
CA VAL A 135 -0.83 -12.33 4.63
C VAL A 135 -1.31 -13.44 5.56
N THR A 136 -0.58 -14.54 5.62
CA THR A 136 -0.77 -15.60 6.62
C THR A 136 0.49 -15.74 7.46
N ALA A 137 0.31 -15.92 8.77
CA ALA A 137 1.40 -16.17 9.71
C ALA A 137 1.20 -17.54 10.37
N PHE A 138 2.23 -18.39 10.31
CA PHE A 138 2.28 -19.70 10.94
C PHE A 138 3.25 -19.62 12.14
N LYS A 139 2.72 -19.87 13.34
CA LYS A 139 3.54 -19.86 14.57
C LYS A 139 4.44 -21.09 14.68
N GLU A 140 3.94 -22.27 14.31
CA GLU A 140 4.64 -23.54 14.57
C GLU A 140 4.70 -24.50 13.35
N GLU A 141 3.83 -24.35 12.34
CA GLU A 141 3.87 -25.21 11.15
C GLU A 141 4.70 -24.60 10.01
N CYS A 142 6.00 -24.90 10.08
CA CYS A 142 7.07 -24.47 9.20
C CYS A 142 6.81 -24.70 7.71
N HIS A 143 6.50 -23.67 6.91
CA HIS A 143 6.67 -23.58 5.44
C HIS A 143 6.59 -24.93 4.67
N THR A 144 5.68 -25.84 5.02
CA THR A 144 5.63 -27.15 4.39
C THR A 144 5.05 -26.99 3.01
N ALA A 145 5.38 -27.89 2.10
CA ALA A 145 4.82 -27.88 0.76
C ALA A 145 3.28 -27.91 0.80
N GLU A 146 2.72 -28.67 1.74
CA GLU A 146 1.29 -28.84 1.97
C GLU A 146 0.64 -27.53 2.46
N ASN A 147 1.24 -26.86 3.44
CA ASN A 147 0.70 -25.61 3.99
C ASN A 147 0.80 -24.46 2.99
N ILE A 148 1.91 -24.39 2.26
CA ILE A 148 2.07 -23.45 1.13
C ILE A 148 0.99 -23.72 0.08
N ALA A 149 0.82 -24.97 -0.34
CA ALA A 149 -0.18 -25.35 -1.35
C ALA A 149 -1.61 -25.00 -0.88
N LYS A 150 -1.93 -25.28 0.39
CA LYS A 150 -3.21 -24.95 1.01
C LYS A 150 -3.45 -23.44 1.03
N GLY A 151 -2.45 -22.66 1.41
CA GLY A 151 -2.51 -21.20 1.42
C GLY A 151 -2.73 -20.61 0.03
N LEU A 152 -1.90 -21.00 -0.95
CA LEU A 152 -2.05 -20.59 -2.36
C LEU A 152 -3.42 -20.96 -2.91
N LYS A 153 -3.90 -22.19 -2.65
CA LYS A 153 -5.22 -22.65 -3.08
C LYS A 153 -6.34 -21.81 -2.48
N ALA A 154 -6.33 -21.61 -1.16
CA ALA A 154 -7.35 -20.83 -0.47
C ALA A 154 -7.39 -19.38 -1.00
N THR A 155 -6.23 -18.77 -1.26
CA THR A 155 -6.14 -17.46 -1.91
C THR A 155 -6.77 -17.45 -3.29
N MET A 156 -6.45 -18.44 -4.12
CA MET A 156 -7.02 -18.51 -5.46
C MET A 156 -8.54 -18.70 -5.43
N GLU A 157 -9.05 -19.54 -4.52
CA GLU A 157 -10.49 -19.78 -4.36
C GLU A 157 -11.22 -18.51 -3.91
N GLU A 158 -10.69 -17.81 -2.90
CA GLU A 158 -11.25 -16.57 -2.36
C GLU A 158 -11.35 -15.45 -3.40
N ALA A 159 -10.32 -15.30 -4.25
CA ALA A 159 -10.29 -14.26 -5.28
C ALA A 159 -10.96 -14.67 -6.61
N GLY A 160 -11.35 -15.94 -6.77
CA GLY A 160 -11.95 -16.47 -7.99
C GLY A 160 -10.93 -17.25 -8.84
N ILE A 161 -10.82 -18.55 -8.57
CA ILE A 161 -9.75 -19.42 -9.09
C ILE A 161 -9.67 -19.48 -10.63
N ASN A 162 -10.79 -19.27 -11.31
CA ASN A 162 -10.88 -19.38 -12.77
C ASN A 162 -10.10 -18.28 -13.50
N LYS A 163 -9.94 -17.10 -12.89
CA LYS A 163 -9.24 -15.97 -13.49
C LYS A 163 -7.71 -16.05 -13.31
N PHE A 164 -7.20 -16.92 -12.44
CA PHE A 164 -5.76 -17.12 -12.28
C PHE A 164 -5.17 -17.95 -13.41
N PHE A 165 -4.26 -17.36 -14.18
CA PHE A 165 -3.49 -18.05 -15.21
C PHE A 165 -2.12 -18.51 -14.71
N ALA A 166 -1.45 -17.66 -13.92
CA ALA A 166 -0.11 -17.93 -13.42
C ALA A 166 0.00 -17.74 -11.89
N ILE A 167 0.83 -18.56 -11.27
CA ILE A 167 1.23 -18.49 -9.86
C ILE A 167 2.74 -18.37 -9.83
N ILE A 168 3.25 -17.30 -9.22
CA ILE A 168 4.67 -16.99 -9.09
C ILE A 168 5.02 -17.04 -7.60
N THR A 169 6.00 -17.86 -7.25
CA THR A 169 6.55 -17.88 -5.88
C THR A 169 8.08 -17.91 -5.89
N ASP A 170 8.73 -17.84 -4.74
CA ASP A 170 10.17 -18.13 -4.66
C ASP A 170 10.52 -19.56 -5.15
N ASN A 171 11.80 -19.83 -5.38
CA ASN A 171 12.29 -21.10 -5.95
C ASN A 171 12.72 -22.14 -4.91
N THR A 172 12.33 -21.98 -3.64
CA THR A 172 12.72 -22.91 -2.58
C THR A 172 12.15 -24.32 -2.83
N PRO A 173 12.76 -25.37 -2.27
CA PRO A 173 12.28 -26.74 -2.45
C PRO A 173 10.81 -26.93 -2.07
N ASN A 174 10.36 -26.30 -0.97
CA ASN A 174 8.99 -26.43 -0.49
C ASN A 174 7.98 -25.73 -1.40
N MET A 175 8.33 -24.58 -1.98
CA MET A 175 7.50 -23.93 -3.00
C MET A 175 7.36 -24.81 -4.24
N LYS A 176 8.48 -25.35 -4.74
CA LYS A 176 8.46 -26.26 -5.91
C LYS A 176 7.63 -27.53 -5.65
N ALA A 177 7.70 -28.08 -4.44
CA ALA A 177 6.86 -29.21 -4.04
C ALA A 177 5.38 -28.82 -3.99
N ALA A 178 5.03 -27.65 -3.44
CA ALA A 178 3.67 -27.12 -3.47
C ALA A 178 3.15 -26.93 -4.90
N TRP A 179 3.99 -26.46 -5.84
CA TRP A 179 3.63 -26.35 -7.25
C TRP A 179 3.27 -27.71 -7.85
N LYS A 180 4.04 -28.76 -7.56
CA LYS A 180 3.76 -30.11 -8.07
C LYS A 180 2.38 -30.58 -7.61
N MET A 181 2.05 -30.38 -6.34
CA MET A 181 0.72 -30.72 -5.78
C MET A 181 -0.40 -29.93 -6.48
N LEU A 182 -0.23 -28.62 -6.64
CA LEU A 182 -1.25 -27.78 -7.25
C LEU A 182 -1.37 -27.99 -8.77
N LYS A 183 -0.29 -28.31 -9.47
CA LYS A 183 -0.28 -28.59 -10.90
C LYS A 183 -1.03 -29.88 -11.24
N GLN A 184 -0.98 -30.89 -10.36
CA GLN A 184 -1.81 -32.08 -10.49
C GLN A 184 -3.31 -31.73 -10.43
N LYS A 185 -3.70 -30.83 -9.53
CA LYS A 185 -5.10 -30.42 -9.35
C LYS A 185 -5.59 -29.39 -10.39
N TYR A 186 -4.69 -28.52 -10.84
CA TYR A 186 -4.99 -27.41 -11.76
C TYR A 186 -4.02 -27.41 -12.95
N PRO A 187 -4.08 -28.42 -13.84
CA PRO A 187 -3.07 -28.64 -14.88
C PRO A 187 -2.99 -27.52 -15.93
N LYS A 188 -4.05 -26.72 -16.08
CA LYS A 188 -4.10 -25.57 -17.00
C LYS A 188 -3.42 -24.31 -16.44
N LYS A 189 -3.01 -24.30 -15.16
CA LYS A 189 -2.36 -23.15 -14.54
C LYS A 189 -0.85 -23.26 -14.64
N ILE A 190 -0.20 -22.13 -14.85
CA ILE A 190 1.25 -22.03 -14.94
C ILE A 190 1.82 -21.73 -13.55
N PHE A 191 2.86 -22.45 -13.15
CA PHE A 191 3.62 -22.19 -11.92
C PHE A 191 5.03 -21.76 -12.31
N LEU A 192 5.44 -20.58 -11.86
CA LEU A 192 6.73 -19.99 -12.20
C LEU A 192 7.49 -19.60 -10.94
N GLY A 193 8.80 -19.58 -11.11
CA GLY A 193 9.73 -19.09 -10.13
C GLY A 193 9.91 -17.59 -10.12
N CYS A 194 10.28 -17.04 -8.97
CA CYS A 194 10.69 -15.66 -8.84
C CYS A 194 11.97 -15.42 -9.63
N TRP A 195 11.91 -14.48 -10.59
CA TRP A 195 13.06 -14.13 -11.42
C TRP A 195 14.18 -13.46 -10.63
N ALA A 196 13.84 -12.61 -9.65
CA ALA A 196 14.83 -11.99 -8.77
C ALA A 196 15.63 -13.05 -7.99
N HIS A 197 14.96 -14.10 -7.51
CA HIS A 197 15.64 -15.24 -6.90
C HIS A 197 16.48 -16.03 -7.93
N GLY A 198 16.00 -16.17 -9.16
CA GLY A 198 16.78 -16.74 -10.27
C GLY A 198 18.08 -16.00 -10.52
N ILE A 199 18.05 -14.67 -10.61
CA ILE A 199 19.23 -13.82 -10.76
C ILE A 199 20.17 -13.98 -9.55
N TYR A 200 19.63 -14.01 -8.33
CA TYR A 200 20.43 -14.25 -7.12
C TYR A 200 21.18 -15.59 -7.18
N LEU A 201 20.52 -16.67 -7.58
CA LEU A 201 21.17 -17.98 -7.74
C LEU A 201 22.24 -17.96 -8.82
N TRP A 202 21.96 -17.32 -9.95
CA TRP A 202 22.95 -17.17 -11.03
C TRP A 202 24.19 -16.39 -10.57
N MET A 203 24.00 -15.28 -9.83
CA MET A 203 25.11 -14.54 -9.22
C MET A 203 25.88 -15.40 -8.21
N LYS A 204 25.19 -16.23 -7.42
CA LYS A 204 25.83 -17.16 -6.48
C LYS A 204 26.72 -18.17 -7.19
N ASP A 205 26.29 -18.67 -8.35
CA ASP A 205 27.10 -19.57 -9.17
C ASP A 205 28.33 -18.87 -9.75
N ILE A 206 28.20 -17.62 -10.20
CA ILE A 206 29.34 -16.79 -10.63
C ILE A 206 30.34 -16.61 -9.48
N PHE A 207 29.86 -16.35 -8.25
CA PHE A 207 30.71 -16.18 -7.07
C PHE A 207 31.37 -17.48 -6.57
N ASN A 208 31.01 -18.64 -7.13
CA ASN A 208 31.68 -19.91 -6.82
C ASN A 208 32.87 -20.21 -7.74
N ILE A 209 33.10 -19.43 -8.80
CA ILE A 209 34.28 -19.56 -9.67
C ILE A 209 35.53 -19.15 -8.87
N ASP A 210 36.66 -19.83 -9.01
CA ASP A 210 37.82 -19.65 -8.13
C ASP A 210 38.29 -18.19 -8.00
N TRP A 211 38.36 -17.45 -9.12
CA TRP A 211 38.82 -16.06 -9.11
C TRP A 211 37.82 -15.11 -8.44
N THR A 212 36.51 -15.28 -8.65
CA THR A 212 35.48 -14.47 -7.99
C THR A 212 35.35 -14.83 -6.51
N LYS A 213 35.51 -16.11 -6.18
CA LYS A 213 35.46 -16.63 -4.82
C LYS A 213 36.58 -16.03 -3.97
N ASP A 214 37.80 -15.96 -4.50
CA ASP A 214 38.93 -15.30 -3.81
C ASP A 214 38.65 -13.81 -3.54
N ILE A 215 38.14 -13.08 -4.54
CA ILE A 215 37.73 -11.68 -4.38
C ILE A 215 36.63 -11.53 -3.32
N LEU A 216 35.62 -12.40 -3.36
CA LEU A 216 34.50 -12.38 -2.41
C LEU A 216 34.98 -12.68 -0.99
N GLU A 217 35.90 -13.63 -0.79
CA GLU A 217 36.46 -13.92 0.53
C GLU A 217 37.27 -12.74 1.08
N LYS A 218 38.08 -12.08 0.25
CA LYS A 218 38.81 -10.87 0.63
C LYS A 218 37.85 -9.75 1.02
N ALA A 219 36.80 -9.51 0.22
CA ALA A 219 35.76 -8.52 0.52
C ALA A 219 35.01 -8.84 1.82
N LYS A 220 34.67 -10.11 2.06
CA LYS A 220 34.05 -10.56 3.32
C LYS A 220 34.95 -10.34 4.53
N LYS A 221 36.26 -10.64 4.41
CA LYS A 221 37.24 -10.37 5.48
C LYS A 221 37.30 -8.88 5.81
N LEU A 222 37.34 -8.02 4.79
CA LEU A 222 37.34 -6.58 4.95
C LEU A 222 36.05 -6.08 5.63
N SER A 223 34.89 -6.51 5.13
CA SER A 223 33.59 -6.15 5.69
C SER A 223 33.46 -6.60 7.15
N ASN A 224 33.88 -7.83 7.47
CA ASN A 224 33.89 -8.35 8.84
C ASN A 224 34.85 -7.57 9.75
N TYR A 225 36.00 -7.14 9.24
CA TYR A 225 36.93 -6.30 10.00
C TYR A 225 36.26 -5.01 10.45
N PHE A 226 35.68 -4.24 9.52
CA PHE A 226 34.99 -2.98 9.87
C PHE A 226 33.78 -3.19 10.76
N ARG A 227 33.00 -4.25 10.51
CA ARG A 227 31.83 -4.58 11.35
C ARG A 227 32.21 -4.87 12.81
N ASN A 228 33.39 -5.47 13.03
CA ASN A 228 33.85 -5.87 14.36
C ASN A 228 34.74 -4.83 15.06
N HIS A 229 35.17 -3.77 14.37
CA HIS A 229 36.07 -2.74 14.91
C HIS A 229 35.42 -1.36 14.78
N GLN A 230 34.72 -0.93 15.82
CA GLN A 230 33.94 0.32 15.81
C GLN A 230 34.79 1.58 15.59
N VAL A 231 36.05 1.59 16.06
CA VAL A 231 36.96 2.72 15.83
C VAL A 231 37.29 2.87 14.35
N ALA A 232 37.64 1.76 13.67
CA ALA A 232 37.91 1.77 12.24
C ALA A 232 36.67 2.16 11.41
N LEU A 233 35.47 1.77 11.85
CA LEU A 233 34.21 2.17 11.21
C LEU A 233 33.92 3.68 11.39
N ALA A 234 34.24 4.24 12.55
CA ALA A 234 34.00 5.65 12.87
C ALA A 234 34.98 6.64 12.22
N THR A 235 36.08 6.13 11.63
CA THR A 235 37.13 6.95 10.99
C THR A 235 37.02 6.98 9.46
N LEU A 236 36.05 6.26 8.88
CA LEU A 236 35.65 6.32 7.47
C LEU A 236 34.48 7.29 7.30
#